data_AF-A0A178U8X5-F1
#
_entry.id   AF-A0A178U8X5-F1
#
_cell.length_a   1.000
_cell.length_b   1.000
_cell.length_c   1.000
_cell.angle_alpha   90.00
_cell.angle_beta   90.00
_cell.angle_gamma   90.00
#
_symmetry.space_group_name_H-M   'P 1'
#
loop_
_entity.id
_entity.type
_entity.pdbx_description
1 polymer ?
#
loop_
_entity_poly.entity_id
_entity_poly.type
_entity_poly.pdbx_seq_one_letter_code
_entity_poly.pdbx_strand_id
1 'polypeptide(L)'
;MYSLVCATRPHQRVEKVVGLSFQPGLDPAKIVSASQAGDIQFLDLRRPKETYLTIDAHRGSLTALGVHRHAPIIASGSAKQLIKVFSLKGEQLGIIKYHTSFMGQQIGPVSCLAFHPYQMLLAAGAAGSFVSLYTHHNTQLPR
;
A
#
# COMPACT_ATOMS: atom_id res chain seq x y z
N MET A 1 9.82 10.58 -27.16
CA MET A 1 10.89 9.56 -27.00
C MET A 1 11.04 9.32 -25.51
N TYR A 2 10.87 8.09 -25.02
CA TYR A 2 11.11 7.76 -23.61
C TYR A 2 12.54 7.28 -23.46
N SER A 3 13.28 7.82 -22.49
CA SER A 3 14.63 7.38 -22.14
C SER A 3 14.65 6.76 -20.76
N LEU A 4 15.45 5.71 -20.58
CA LEU A 4 15.70 5.12 -19.27
C LEU A 4 16.53 6.10 -18.44
N VAL A 5 15.98 6.56 -17.32
CA VAL A 5 16.69 7.46 -16.38
C VAL A 5 17.46 6.67 -15.33
N CYS A 6 16.83 5.64 -14.76
CA CYS A 6 17.41 4.84 -13.68
C CYS A 6 16.75 3.45 -13.61
N ALA A 7 17.51 2.43 -13.22
CA ALA A 7 17.00 1.11 -12.86
C ALA A 7 17.69 0.65 -11.57
N THR A 8 16.91 0.09 -10.64
CA THR A 8 17.42 -0.41 -9.35
C THR A 8 16.65 -1.66 -8.93
N ARG A 9 17.27 -2.46 -8.06
CA ARG A 9 16.67 -3.66 -7.44
C ARG A 9 16.61 -3.44 -5.93
N PRO A 10 15.56 -2.79 -5.41
CA PRO A 10 15.50 -2.42 -4.00
C PRO A 10 15.11 -3.58 -3.09
N HIS A 11 14.34 -4.53 -3.61
CA HIS A 11 13.87 -5.69 -2.85
C HIS A 11 14.95 -6.79 -2.87
N GLN A 12 15.36 -7.26 -1.69
CA GLN A 12 16.37 -8.33 -1.57
C GLN A 12 15.85 -9.69 -2.07
N ARG A 13 14.55 -9.95 -1.90
CA ARG A 13 13.90 -11.18 -2.38
C ARG A 13 13.54 -11.03 -3.85
N VAL A 14 13.86 -12.05 -4.64
CA VAL A 14 13.56 -12.12 -6.08
C VAL A 14 12.08 -12.47 -6.27
N GLU A 15 11.24 -11.47 -6.04
CA GLU A 15 9.78 -11.54 -6.18
C GLU A 15 9.30 -10.36 -7.01
N LYS A 16 8.13 -10.51 -7.62
CA LYS A 16 7.58 -9.45 -8.49
C LYS A 16 7.24 -8.19 -7.69
N VAL A 17 7.50 -7.02 -8.28
CA VAL A 17 6.95 -5.76 -7.81
C VAL A 17 5.47 -5.73 -8.16
N VAL A 18 4.61 -5.62 -7.14
CA VAL A 18 3.15 -5.64 -7.30
C VAL A 18 2.55 -4.25 -7.36
N GLY A 19 3.29 -3.23 -6.94
CA GLY A 19 2.85 -1.85 -7.03
C GLY A 19 3.99 -0.87 -6.83
N LEU A 20 3.87 0.29 -7.47
CA LEU A 20 4.79 1.41 -7.33
C LEU A 20 4.02 2.73 -7.41
N SER A 21 4.52 3.75 -6.73
CA SER A 21 3.99 5.11 -6.83
C SER A 21 5.05 6.14 -6.44
N PHE A 22 4.95 7.34 -7.01
CA PHE A 22 5.62 8.50 -6.44
C PHE A 22 5.03 8.82 -5.07
N GLN A 23 5.86 9.35 -4.18
CA GLN A 23 5.40 9.82 -2.88
C GLN A 23 4.64 11.14 -3.01
N PRO A 24 3.62 11.38 -2.17
CA PRO A 24 2.96 12.67 -2.13
C PRO A 24 3.94 13.75 -1.71
N GLY A 25 3.87 14.91 -2.38
CA GLY A 25 4.74 16.04 -2.13
C GLY A 25 5.32 16.63 -3.42
N LEU A 26 6.36 17.44 -3.26
CA LEU A 26 7.03 18.16 -4.36
C LEU A 26 8.34 17.50 -4.81
N ASP A 27 8.74 16.38 -4.19
CA ASP A 27 10.00 15.70 -4.50
C ASP A 27 9.76 14.60 -5.55
N PRO A 28 10.09 14.83 -6.83
CA PRO A 28 9.81 13.88 -7.91
C PRO A 28 10.73 12.65 -7.85
N ALA A 29 11.79 12.67 -7.05
CA ALA A 29 12.73 11.57 -6.96
C ALA A 29 12.28 10.49 -5.98
N LYS A 30 11.27 10.75 -5.14
CA LYS A 30 10.86 9.82 -4.09
C LYS A 30 9.75 8.89 -4.56
N ILE A 31 10.02 7.59 -4.45
CA ILE A 31 9.08 6.54 -4.84
C ILE A 31 8.88 5.54 -3.70
N VAL A 32 7.76 4.83 -3.77
CA VAL A 32 7.44 3.67 -2.95
C VAL A 32 7.27 2.49 -3.88
N SER A 33 7.90 1.36 -3.56
CA SER A 33 7.80 0.11 -4.31
C SER A 33 7.37 -1.00 -3.36
N ALA A 34 6.41 -1.84 -3.74
CA ALA A 34 5.97 -2.98 -2.96
C ALA A 34 6.20 -4.27 -3.73
N SER A 35 6.75 -5.28 -3.04
CA SER A 35 7.02 -6.60 -3.61
C SER A 35 6.05 -7.64 -3.07
N GLN A 36 5.77 -8.66 -3.88
CA GLN A 36 5.00 -9.84 -3.45
C GLN A 36 5.64 -10.54 -2.23
N ALA A 37 6.95 -10.36 -2.03
CA ALA A 37 7.68 -10.80 -0.85
C ALA A 37 7.14 -10.25 0.49
N GLY A 38 6.35 -9.17 0.44
CA GLY A 38 5.68 -8.59 1.59
C GLY A 38 6.31 -7.31 2.13
N ASP A 39 7.44 -6.89 1.57
CA ASP A 39 8.14 -5.67 1.92
C ASP A 39 7.75 -4.49 1.02
N ILE A 40 7.74 -3.31 1.63
CA ILE A 40 7.53 -2.02 0.99
C ILE A 40 8.79 -1.21 1.17
N GLN A 41 9.39 -0.78 0.07
CA GLN A 41 10.65 -0.06 0.00
C GLN A 41 10.40 1.39 -0.38
N PHE A 42 11.05 2.31 0.31
CA PHE A 42 11.04 3.73 0.03
C PHE A 42 12.40 4.13 -0.51
N LEU A 43 12.40 4.77 -1.68
CA LEU A 43 13.61 5.07 -2.42
C LEU A 43 13.65 6.55 -2.80
N ASP A 44 14.87 7.04 -2.93
CA ASP A 44 15.18 8.31 -3.57
C ASP A 44 16.00 8.02 -4.83
N LEU A 45 15.46 8.34 -6.01
CA LEU A 45 16.09 8.09 -7.30
C LEU A 45 17.40 8.87 -7.48
N ARG A 46 17.67 9.91 -6.67
CA ARG A 46 18.97 10.59 -6.62
C ARG A 46 20.06 9.70 -5.99
N ARG A 47 19.66 8.73 -5.16
CA ARG A 47 20.53 7.76 -4.47
C ARG A 47 19.96 6.34 -4.61
N PRO A 48 19.92 5.78 -5.84
CA PRO A 48 19.15 4.57 -6.15
C PRO A 48 19.72 3.27 -5.56
N LYS A 49 20.92 3.32 -4.98
CA LYS A 49 21.57 2.17 -4.35
C LYS A 49 21.04 1.88 -2.94
N GLU A 50 20.35 2.84 -2.33
CA GLU A 50 19.95 2.76 -0.92
C GLU A 50 18.45 3.05 -0.77
N THR A 51 17.77 2.13 -0.10
CA THR A 51 16.41 2.33 0.43
C THR A 51 16.52 3.04 1.76
N TYR A 52 15.82 4.16 1.95
CA TYR A 52 15.91 4.91 3.21
C TYR A 52 14.87 4.47 4.25
N LEU A 53 13.86 3.70 3.84
CA LEU A 53 12.88 3.07 4.74
C LEU A 53 12.37 1.76 4.11
N THR A 54 12.30 0.73 4.95
CA THR A 54 11.71 -0.57 4.63
C THR A 54 10.58 -0.86 5.61
N ILE A 55 9.43 -1.29 5.11
CA ILE A 55 8.31 -1.77 5.92
C ILE A 55 8.01 -3.22 5.55
N ASP A 56 8.18 -4.13 6.50
CA ASP A 56 7.73 -5.52 6.37
C ASP A 56 6.23 -5.62 6.64
N ALA A 57 5.43 -5.22 5.65
CA ALA A 57 3.98 -5.15 5.80
C ALA A 57 3.36 -6.54 5.97
N HIS A 58 3.80 -7.52 5.18
CA HIS A 58 3.25 -8.88 5.18
C HIS A 58 4.36 -9.93 5.14
N ARG A 59 4.09 -11.15 5.64
CA ARG A 59 5.01 -12.29 5.49
C ARG A 59 4.74 -12.98 4.15
N GLY A 60 5.12 -12.31 3.05
CA GLY A 60 4.77 -12.71 1.69
C GLY A 60 3.31 -12.43 1.32
N SER A 61 2.98 -12.71 0.06
CA SER A 61 1.61 -12.58 -0.48
C SER A 61 1.04 -11.16 -0.41
N LEU A 62 1.88 -10.14 -0.56
CA LEU A 62 1.40 -8.78 -0.81
C LEU A 62 0.95 -8.70 -2.27
N THR A 63 -0.24 -8.17 -2.48
CA THR A 63 -0.93 -8.24 -3.77
C THR A 63 -1.27 -6.86 -4.34
N ALA A 64 -1.39 -5.85 -3.48
CA ALA A 64 -1.74 -4.49 -3.90
C ALA A 64 -1.06 -3.44 -3.02
N LEU A 65 -0.77 -2.29 -3.62
CA LEU A 65 -0.29 -1.08 -2.94
C LEU A 65 -1.15 0.10 -3.37
N GLY A 66 -1.61 0.89 -2.40
CA GLY A 66 -2.21 2.20 -2.63
C GLY A 66 -1.41 3.27 -1.91
N VAL A 67 -1.15 4.38 -2.58
CA VAL A 67 -0.49 5.57 -2.00
C VAL A 67 -1.42 6.76 -2.17
N HIS A 68 -1.67 7.49 -1.09
CA HIS A 68 -2.53 8.67 -1.18
C HIS A 68 -1.79 9.83 -1.85
N ARG A 69 -2.48 10.59 -2.72
CA ARG A 69 -1.86 11.63 -3.57
C ARG A 69 -1.33 12.85 -2.81
N HIS A 70 -1.99 13.24 -1.71
CA HIS A 70 -1.61 14.42 -0.91
C HIS A 70 -1.27 14.10 0.55
N ALA A 71 -2.02 13.22 1.22
CA ALA A 71 -1.77 12.82 2.59
C ALA A 71 -0.60 11.81 2.71
N PRO A 72 0.21 11.88 3.78
CA PRO A 72 1.39 11.03 3.96
C PRO A 72 1.04 9.62 4.45
N ILE A 73 0.20 8.91 3.69
CA ILE A 73 -0.29 7.58 4.04
C ILE A 73 -0.23 6.61 2.86
N ILE A 74 -0.09 5.33 3.18
CA ILE A 74 -0.10 4.22 2.24
C ILE A 74 -0.93 3.06 2.78
N ALA A 75 -1.44 2.22 1.88
CA ALA A 75 -2.15 1.00 2.20
C ALA A 75 -1.56 -0.17 1.41
N SER A 76 -1.48 -1.32 2.05
CA SER A 76 -0.99 -2.56 1.45
C SER A 76 -2.01 -3.66 1.63
N GLY A 77 -2.30 -4.37 0.54
CA GLY A 77 -3.24 -5.48 0.50
C GLY A 77 -2.52 -6.81 0.41
N SER A 78 -3.08 -7.84 1.02
CA SER A 78 -2.56 -9.20 0.99
C SER A 78 -3.59 -10.20 0.48
N ALA A 79 -3.08 -11.31 -0.09
CA ALA A 79 -3.90 -12.47 -0.39
C ALA A 79 -4.53 -13.11 0.87
N LYS A 80 -3.97 -12.84 2.06
CA LYS A 80 -4.50 -13.31 3.35
C LYS A 80 -5.62 -12.42 3.91
N GLN A 81 -6.40 -11.77 3.04
CA GLN A 81 -7.57 -10.95 3.41
C GLN A 81 -7.21 -9.84 4.42
N LEU A 82 -6.02 -9.27 4.28
CA LEU A 82 -5.49 -8.28 5.19
C LEU A 82 -5.14 -7.01 4.42
N ILE A 83 -5.62 -5.87 4.92
CA ILE A 83 -5.15 -4.56 4.48
C ILE A 83 -4.48 -3.89 5.68
N LYS A 84 -3.25 -3.42 5.49
CA LYS A 84 -2.53 -2.63 6.50
C LYS A 84 -2.30 -1.23 5.98
N VAL A 85 -2.60 -0.25 6.82
CA VAL A 85 -2.41 1.17 6.53
C VAL A 85 -1.22 1.67 7.33
N PHE A 86 -0.33 2.40 6.66
CA PHE A 86 0.89 2.95 7.24
C PHE A 86 1.03 4.45 6.95
N SER A 87 1.72 5.14 7.84
CA SER A 87 2.30 6.46 7.58
C SER A 87 3.50 6.31 6.64
N LEU A 88 3.82 7.35 5.86
CA LEU A 88 5.07 7.40 5.09
C LEU A 88 6.33 7.35 5.96
N LYS A 89 6.19 7.55 7.28
CA LYS A 89 7.28 7.39 8.26
C LYS A 89 7.50 5.93 8.70
N GLY A 90 6.64 5.00 8.27
CA GLY A 90 6.74 3.57 8.62
C GLY A 90 5.82 3.12 9.75
N GLU A 91 5.11 4.05 10.40
CA GLU A 91 4.19 3.72 11.50
C GLU A 91 2.93 3.03 10.98
N GLN A 92 2.54 1.92 11.60
CA GLN A 92 1.29 1.25 11.27
C GLN A 92 0.11 2.01 11.91
N LEU A 93 -0.73 2.61 11.07
CA LEU A 93 -1.89 3.41 11.49
C LEU A 93 -3.12 2.54 11.75
N GLY A 94 -3.25 1.43 11.04
CA GLY A 94 -4.42 0.58 11.17
C GLY A 94 -4.30 -0.74 10.41
N ILE A 95 -5.16 -1.67 10.80
CA ILE A 95 -5.31 -2.97 10.15
C ILE A 95 -6.79 -3.18 9.88
N ILE A 96 -7.12 -3.50 8.65
CA ILE A 96 -8.45 -3.94 8.24
C ILE A 96 -8.34 -5.44 7.98
N LYS A 97 -9.04 -6.22 8.81
CA LYS A 97 -9.18 -7.68 8.67
C LYS A 97 -10.62 -7.98 8.27
N TYR A 98 -10.79 -8.87 7.30
CA TYR A 98 -12.10 -9.40 6.98
C TYR A 98 -12.36 -10.63 7.84
N HIS A 99 -13.43 -10.60 8.63
CA HIS A 99 -13.90 -11.79 9.33
C HIS A 99 -14.81 -12.60 8.42
N THR A 100 -14.47 -13.87 8.24
CA THR A 100 -15.38 -14.88 7.69
C THR A 100 -16.53 -15.05 8.68
N SER A 101 -17.63 -14.35 8.47
CA SER A 101 -18.84 -14.65 9.23
C SER A 101 -19.39 -15.99 8.75
N PHE A 102 -19.90 -16.78 9.69
CA PHE A 102 -20.39 -18.17 9.55
C PHE A 102 -21.48 -18.36 8.46
N MET A 103 -21.95 -17.28 7.84
CA MET A 103 -23.00 -17.27 6.80
C MET A 103 -22.54 -16.69 5.44
N GLY A 104 -21.31 -16.99 5.00
CA GLY A 104 -21.05 -17.14 3.56
C GLY A 104 -20.55 -15.94 2.76
N GLN A 105 -20.14 -14.82 3.38
CA GLN A 105 -19.45 -13.76 2.64
C GLN A 105 -17.93 -13.95 2.81
N GLN A 106 -17.34 -14.78 1.95
CA GLN A 106 -15.89 -14.89 1.84
C GLN A 106 -15.35 -13.75 0.98
N ILE A 107 -14.86 -12.70 1.63
CA ILE A 107 -14.11 -11.65 0.93
C ILE A 107 -12.76 -12.26 0.60
N GLY A 108 -12.48 -12.48 -0.68
CA GLY A 108 -11.26 -13.17 -1.10
C GLY A 108 -9.98 -12.33 -0.96
N PRO A 109 -8.87 -12.84 -1.50
CA PRO A 109 -7.61 -12.09 -1.65
C PRO A 109 -7.83 -10.66 -2.14
N VAL A 110 -7.18 -9.68 -1.51
CA VAL A 110 -7.21 -8.28 -1.98
C VAL A 110 -6.49 -8.21 -3.33
N SER A 111 -7.12 -7.65 -4.35
CA SER A 111 -6.56 -7.56 -5.70
C SER A 111 -6.11 -6.15 -6.06
N CYS A 112 -6.77 -5.12 -5.52
CA CYS A 112 -6.45 -3.73 -5.81
C CYS A 112 -6.81 -2.80 -4.65
N LEU A 113 -6.09 -1.68 -4.57
CA LEU A 113 -6.30 -0.62 -3.59
C LEU A 113 -6.19 0.72 -4.29
N ALA A 114 -7.09 1.65 -3.99
CA ALA A 114 -7.04 3.00 -4.52
C ALA A 114 -7.51 4.00 -3.46
N PHE A 115 -6.71 5.03 -3.20
CA PHE A 115 -7.15 6.15 -2.39
C PHE A 115 -7.95 7.15 -3.22
N HIS A 116 -8.96 7.75 -2.61
CA HIS A 116 -9.57 8.96 -3.16
C HIS A 116 -8.50 10.08 -3.24
N PRO A 117 -8.46 10.90 -4.31
CA PRO A 117 -7.37 11.87 -4.49
C PRO A 117 -7.30 12.93 -3.38
N TYR A 118 -8.45 13.33 -2.84
CA TYR A 118 -8.58 14.48 -1.91
C TYR A 118 -9.19 14.15 -0.54
N GLN A 119 -9.63 12.91 -0.32
CA GLN A 119 -10.35 12.53 0.90
C GLN A 119 -9.71 11.30 1.49
N MET A 120 -9.85 11.13 2.80
CA MET A 120 -9.34 9.98 3.55
C MET A 120 -10.21 8.73 3.34
N LEU A 121 -10.36 8.34 2.08
CA LEU A 121 -11.18 7.23 1.61
C LEU A 121 -10.31 6.24 0.84
N LEU A 122 -10.39 4.97 1.21
CA LEU A 122 -9.69 3.86 0.59
C LEU A 122 -10.70 2.89 -0.02
N ALA A 123 -10.61 2.68 -1.33
CA ALA A 123 -11.31 1.62 -2.03
C ALA A 123 -10.44 0.36 -2.08
N ALA A 124 -11.04 -0.79 -1.78
CA ALA A 124 -10.40 -2.09 -1.90
C ALA A 124 -11.26 -3.04 -2.71
N GLY A 125 -10.66 -3.62 -3.75
CA GLY A 125 -11.23 -4.74 -4.50
C GLY A 125 -10.65 -6.06 -4.01
N ALA A 126 -11.50 -7.06 -3.86
CA ALA A 126 -11.14 -8.40 -3.44
C ALA A 126 -11.75 -9.46 -4.37
N ALA A 127 -11.18 -10.66 -4.37
CA ALA A 127 -11.76 -11.77 -5.13
C ALA A 127 -13.17 -12.10 -4.63
N GLY A 128 -14.01 -12.63 -5.52
CA GLY A 128 -15.44 -12.88 -5.26
C GLY A 128 -16.35 -11.69 -5.58
N SER A 129 -15.91 -10.77 -6.46
CA SER A 129 -16.67 -9.59 -6.89
C SER A 129 -17.00 -8.60 -5.76
N PHE A 130 -16.15 -8.56 -4.72
CA PHE A 130 -16.32 -7.68 -3.57
C PHE A 130 -15.57 -6.38 -3.74
N VAL A 131 -16.28 -5.26 -3.56
CA VAL A 131 -15.71 -3.92 -3.47
C VAL A 131 -16.10 -3.32 -2.13
N SER A 132 -15.12 -2.75 -1.43
CA SER A 132 -15.31 -2.16 -0.10
C SER A 132 -14.66 -0.78 -0.03
N LEU A 133 -15.29 0.12 0.72
CA LEU A 133 -14.82 1.48 0.96
C LEU A 133 -14.56 1.66 2.44
N TYR A 134 -13.40 2.24 2.76
CA TYR A 134 -12.97 2.53 4.13
C TYR A 134 -12.70 4.00 4.28
N THR A 135 -13.09 4.55 5.42
CA THR A 135 -12.78 5.91 5.82
C THR A 135 -12.24 5.91 7.24
N HIS A 136 -11.38 6.86 7.55
CA HIS A 136 -10.88 7.06 8.90
C HIS A 136 -11.78 8.07 9.63
N HIS A 137 -12.84 7.59 10.28
CA HIS A 137 -13.62 8.43 11.18
C HIS A 137 -12.90 8.58 12.52
N ASN A 138 -12.39 9.79 12.81
CA ASN A 138 -12.06 10.14 14.19
C ASN A 138 -13.37 10.60 14.86
N THR A 139 -14.17 9.66 15.37
CA THR A 139 -15.31 10.01 16.24
C THR A 139 -14.79 10.41 17.62
N GLN A 140 -14.16 11.58 17.71
CA GLN A 140 -14.21 12.38 18.93
C GLN A 140 -15.21 13.50 18.66
N LEU A 141 -16.48 13.21 18.95
CA LEU A 141 -17.50 14.24 19.11
C LEU A 141 -17.07 15.16 20.27
N PRO A 142 -17.05 16.49 20.11
CA PRO A 142 -17.02 17.36 21.27
C PRO A 142 -18.35 17.17 22.03
N ARG A 143 -18.25 16.89 23.34
CA ARG A 143 -19.36 17.12 24.28
C ARG A 143 -19.55 18.61 24.49
#